data_AF-A0A9D0Y9Y5-F1
#
_entry.id   AF-A0A9D0Y9Y5-F1
#
_cell.length_a   1.000
_cell.length_b   1.000
_cell.length_c   1.000
_cell.angle_alpha   90.00
_cell.angle_beta   90.00
_cell.angle_gamma   90.00
#
_symmetry.space_group_name_H-M   'P 1'
#
loop_
_entity.id
_entity.type
_entity.pdbx_description
1 polymer ?
#
loop_
_entity_poly.entity_id
_entity_poly.type
_entity_poly.pdbx_seq_one_letter_code
_entity_poly.pdbx_strand_id
1 'polypeptide(L)'
;EFADFAEADGAKVMWGWCYEHQGAPPYWPWVQPIRSYIHGCDPEPLLDQMGPGAADISEIILLVSEKLPGLEPASPLEPEQARFRLFDSISHFLVNAARSQPLMLVLDDLHGADKPSLLLLEFLAGQLSDSNIMILGTYLNISGDRILGLLAQTMGKLDQAMAHFEDALAFCHKAGNRPELAWTCYDYAAMLIERNKAGDLAKAVDLLNESGSISSELGMSPLSARSAVLQEKAESVPVQTPEFPDGLTQREVEVIRLIAAGRTNREIAEELIISVRTVTTHVGNILNKTGAANRTEAAIYASQRDLVSPNSDGDR
;
A
#
# COMPACT_ATOMS: atom_id res chain seq x y z
N GLU A 1 -19.35 15.17 0.37
CA GLU A 1 -19.52 15.56 1.79
C GLU A 1 -18.70 16.77 2.19
N PHE A 2 -17.36 16.69 2.27
CA PHE A 2 -16.56 17.85 2.72
C PHE A 2 -16.63 19.06 1.76
N ALA A 3 -16.61 18.82 0.44
CA ALA A 3 -16.85 19.87 -0.57
C ALA A 3 -18.25 20.50 -0.43
N ASP A 4 -19.30 19.69 -0.26
CA ASP A 4 -20.67 20.19 -0.09
C ASP A 4 -20.82 21.04 1.17
N PHE A 5 -20.13 20.66 2.25
CA PHE A 5 -20.08 21.45 3.48
C PHE A 5 -19.38 22.79 3.26
N ALA A 6 -18.25 22.81 2.54
CA ALA A 6 -17.53 24.04 2.24
C ALA A 6 -18.36 24.99 1.36
N GLU A 7 -19.07 24.48 0.34
CA GLU A 7 -19.99 25.29 -0.46
C GLU A 7 -21.15 25.86 0.37
N ALA A 8 -21.71 25.06 1.28
CA ALA A 8 -22.78 25.51 2.18
C ALA A 8 -22.31 26.62 3.14
N ASP A 9 -21.03 26.65 3.51
CA ASP A 9 -20.40 27.70 4.32
C ASP A 9 -19.88 28.89 3.48
N GLY A 10 -20.21 28.91 2.18
CA GLY A 10 -19.93 30.04 1.29
C GLY A 10 -18.58 29.99 0.58
N ALA A 11 -17.82 28.90 0.68
CA ALA A 11 -16.61 28.72 -0.11
C ALA A 11 -16.93 28.38 -1.57
N LYS A 12 -16.06 28.81 -2.49
CA LYS A 12 -16.07 28.36 -3.88
C LYS A 12 -15.23 27.09 -3.98
N VAL A 13 -15.88 25.96 -4.28
CA VAL A 13 -15.17 24.70 -4.55
C VAL A 13 -14.77 24.63 -6.02
N MET A 14 -13.53 24.25 -6.28
CA MET A 14 -12.95 24.11 -7.61
C MET A 14 -12.25 22.75 -7.70
N TRP A 15 -12.61 21.93 -8.69
CA TRP A 15 -12.08 20.57 -8.83
C TRP A 15 -11.11 20.47 -10.02
N GLY A 16 -9.96 19.85 -9.74
CA GLY A 16 -8.99 19.38 -10.72
C GLY A 16 -8.69 17.90 -10.46
N TRP A 17 -8.38 17.17 -11.51
CA TRP A 17 -8.02 15.76 -11.44
C TRP A 17 -6.81 15.52 -12.34
N CYS A 18 -5.93 14.65 -11.88
CA CYS A 18 -4.79 14.22 -12.68
C CYS A 18 -5.21 13.12 -13.65
N TYR A 19 -4.53 13.05 -14.77
CA TYR A 19 -4.80 12.03 -15.79
C TYR A 19 -3.55 11.15 -15.92
N GLU A 20 -3.67 9.88 -15.57
CA GLU A 20 -2.54 8.96 -15.46
C GLU A 20 -1.89 8.57 -16.80
N HIS A 21 -2.58 8.79 -17.92
CA HIS A 21 -2.12 8.35 -19.24
C HIS A 21 -1.41 9.47 -20.00
N GLN A 22 -0.54 9.11 -20.94
CA GLN A 22 0.14 10.09 -21.81
C GLN A 22 -0.88 10.92 -22.60
N GLY A 23 -0.69 12.25 -22.61
CA GLY A 23 -1.48 13.18 -23.43
C GLY A 23 -2.16 14.32 -22.67
N ALA A 24 -2.14 14.33 -21.33
CA ALA A 24 -2.61 15.46 -20.56
C ALA A 24 -1.73 16.70 -20.82
N PRO A 25 -2.32 17.90 -21.01
CA PRO A 25 -1.56 19.14 -21.06
C PRO A 25 -0.77 19.38 -19.76
N PRO A 26 0.37 20.10 -19.80
CA PRO A 26 1.04 20.55 -18.58
C PRO A 26 0.07 21.33 -17.67
N TYR A 27 0.22 21.20 -16.36
CA TYR A 27 -0.61 21.90 -15.38
C TYR A 27 -2.09 21.49 -15.39
N TRP A 28 -2.44 20.34 -15.99
CA TRP A 28 -3.83 19.88 -16.10
C TRP A 28 -4.65 19.91 -14.80
N PRO A 29 -4.15 19.45 -13.64
CA PRO A 29 -4.90 19.54 -12.39
C PRO A 29 -5.22 20.99 -11.96
N TRP A 30 -4.48 21.99 -12.45
CA TRP A 30 -4.71 23.42 -12.17
C TRP A 30 -5.54 24.12 -13.24
N VAL A 31 -5.32 23.78 -14.51
CA VAL A 31 -6.04 24.37 -15.66
C VAL A 31 -7.54 24.19 -15.51
N GLN A 32 -8.00 23.01 -15.10
CA GLN A 32 -9.41 22.68 -15.01
C GLN A 32 -10.18 23.49 -13.96
N PRO A 33 -9.75 23.53 -12.70
CA PRO A 33 -10.43 24.32 -11.68
C PRO A 33 -10.39 25.81 -12.03
N ILE A 34 -9.24 26.35 -12.46
CA ILE A 34 -9.10 27.77 -12.83
C ILE A 34 -10.02 28.12 -14.02
N ARG A 35 -10.06 27.27 -15.05
CA ARG A 35 -10.97 27.45 -16.20
C ARG A 35 -12.43 27.47 -15.76
N SER A 36 -12.82 26.58 -14.84
CA SER A 36 -14.19 26.56 -14.29
C SER A 36 -14.53 27.86 -13.56
N TYR A 37 -13.60 28.38 -12.75
CA TYR A 37 -13.74 29.66 -12.06
C TYR A 37 -13.91 30.82 -13.06
N ILE A 38 -13.04 30.90 -14.08
CA ILE A 38 -13.09 31.94 -15.12
C ILE A 38 -14.45 31.94 -15.84
N HIS A 39 -15.01 30.76 -16.12
CA HIS A 39 -16.28 30.65 -16.83
C HIS A 39 -17.43 31.36 -16.08
N GLY A 40 -17.47 31.19 -14.76
CA GLY A 40 -18.47 31.79 -13.87
C GLY A 40 -18.17 33.21 -13.39
N CYS A 41 -17.05 33.80 -13.78
CA CYS A 41 -16.66 35.16 -13.38
C CYS A 41 -16.94 36.18 -14.49
N ASP A 42 -17.34 37.38 -14.08
CA ASP A 42 -17.48 38.53 -14.98
C ASP A 42 -16.10 39.13 -15.33
N PRO A 43 -15.94 39.76 -16.51
CA PRO A 43 -14.64 40.23 -16.99
C PRO A 43 -13.96 41.26 -16.08
N GLU A 44 -14.71 42.22 -15.51
CA GLU A 44 -14.15 43.28 -14.67
C GLU A 44 -13.52 42.74 -13.37
N PRO A 45 -14.24 41.97 -12.52
CA PRO A 45 -13.62 41.33 -11.35
C PRO A 45 -12.48 40.38 -11.72
N LEU A 46 -12.60 39.67 -12.85
CA LEU A 46 -11.57 38.73 -13.29
C LEU A 46 -10.25 39.44 -13.62
N LEU A 47 -10.31 40.59 -14.30
CA LEU A 47 -9.14 41.39 -14.62
C LEU A 47 -8.47 41.95 -13.37
N ASP A 48 -9.25 42.42 -12.38
CA ASP A 48 -8.73 42.90 -11.10
C ASP A 48 -8.03 41.77 -10.31
N GLN A 49 -8.63 40.57 -10.30
CA GLN A 49 -8.07 39.40 -9.61
C GLN A 49 -6.76 38.91 -10.24
N MET A 50 -6.71 38.79 -11.57
CA MET A 50 -5.52 38.32 -12.30
C MET A 50 -4.42 39.38 -12.36
N GLY A 51 -4.79 40.66 -12.46
CA GLY A 51 -3.86 41.77 -12.58
C GLY A 51 -2.89 41.60 -13.77
N PRO A 52 -1.62 42.02 -13.62
CA PRO A 52 -0.60 41.89 -14.68
C PRO A 52 -0.33 40.46 -15.14
N GLY A 53 -0.62 39.46 -14.29
CA GLY A 53 -0.38 38.04 -14.58
C GLY A 53 -1.40 37.39 -15.52
N ALA A 54 -2.44 38.13 -15.96
CA ALA A 54 -3.46 37.62 -16.87
C ALA A 54 -2.86 37.11 -18.19
N ALA A 55 -1.86 37.82 -18.72
CA ALA A 55 -1.16 37.42 -19.94
C ALA A 55 -0.42 36.09 -19.78
N ASP A 56 0.27 35.89 -18.64
CA ASP A 56 1.02 34.66 -18.36
C ASP A 56 0.07 33.45 -18.17
N ILE A 57 -1.06 33.64 -17.48
CA ILE A 57 -2.07 32.58 -17.32
C ILE A 57 -2.72 32.22 -18.67
N SER A 58 -2.86 33.19 -19.58
CA SER A 58 -3.45 32.95 -20.89
C SER A 58 -2.64 32.01 -21.79
N GLU A 59 -1.33 31.84 -21.51
CA GLU A 59 -0.47 30.89 -22.25
C GLU A 59 -0.89 29.43 -22.02
N ILE A 60 -1.44 29.12 -20.84
CA ILE A 60 -1.89 27.76 -20.48
C ILE A 60 -3.42 27.62 -20.49
N ILE A 61 -4.17 28.71 -20.29
CA ILE A 61 -5.64 28.73 -20.26
C ILE A 61 -6.15 29.74 -21.29
N LEU A 62 -6.38 29.26 -22.52
CA LEU A 62 -6.86 30.09 -23.64
C LEU A 62 -8.14 30.87 -23.34
N LEU A 63 -9.00 30.35 -22.46
CA LEU A 63 -10.24 31.01 -22.03
C LEU A 63 -10.00 32.40 -21.42
N VAL A 64 -8.81 32.68 -20.87
CA VAL A 64 -8.46 34.00 -20.34
C VAL A 64 -8.50 35.06 -21.43
N SER A 65 -7.85 34.80 -22.58
CA SER A 65 -7.83 35.72 -23.72
C SER A 65 -9.20 35.88 -24.37
N GLU A 66 -10.05 34.85 -24.30
CA GLU A 66 -11.44 34.92 -24.78
C GLU A 66 -12.31 35.83 -23.89
N LYS A 67 -12.14 35.75 -22.56
CA LYS A 67 -12.89 36.54 -21.58
C LYS A 67 -12.37 37.98 -21.42
N LEU A 68 -11.06 38.18 -21.60
CA LEU A 68 -10.38 39.47 -21.44
C LEU A 68 -9.75 39.89 -22.78
N PRO A 69 -10.55 40.38 -23.75
CA PRO A 69 -10.02 40.83 -25.01
C PRO A 69 -9.14 42.07 -24.82
N GLY A 70 -7.96 42.09 -25.44
CA GLY A 70 -7.02 43.21 -25.39
C GLY A 70 -5.85 43.05 -24.42
N LEU A 71 -5.66 41.87 -23.83
CA LEU A 71 -4.42 41.56 -23.11
C LEU A 71 -3.21 41.65 -24.04
N GLU A 72 -2.19 42.37 -23.60
CA GLU A 72 -0.89 42.32 -24.27
C GLU A 72 -0.24 40.95 -24.06
N PRO A 73 0.39 40.36 -25.08
CA PRO A 73 1.02 39.05 -24.96
C PRO A 73 2.16 39.10 -23.94
N ALA A 74 2.35 37.99 -23.23
CA ALA A 74 3.43 37.85 -22.25
C ALA A 74 4.78 38.09 -22.92
N SER A 75 5.66 38.82 -22.22
CA SER A 75 7.00 39.08 -22.72
C SER A 75 7.81 37.79 -22.73
N PRO A 76 8.49 37.45 -23.84
CA PRO A 76 9.26 36.22 -23.95
C PRO A 76 10.40 36.20 -22.93
N LEU A 77 10.52 35.08 -22.24
CA LEU A 77 11.54 34.81 -21.22
C LEU A 77 12.21 33.46 -21.45
N GLU A 78 13.35 33.25 -20.80
CA GLU A 78 13.93 31.92 -20.67
C GLU A 78 12.96 30.97 -19.94
N PRO A 79 12.91 29.65 -20.29
CA PRO A 79 11.87 28.74 -19.82
C PRO A 79 11.69 28.66 -18.30
N GLU A 80 12.78 28.77 -17.54
CA GLU A 80 12.74 28.75 -16.08
C GLU A 80 12.14 30.03 -15.48
N GLN A 81 12.46 31.18 -16.06
CA GLN A 81 11.91 32.46 -15.65
C GLN A 81 10.42 32.57 -16.04
N ALA A 82 10.06 32.08 -17.23
CA ALA A 82 8.67 31.99 -17.67
C ALA A 82 7.84 31.12 -16.70
N ARG A 83 8.38 29.96 -16.29
CA ARG A 83 7.73 29.09 -15.30
C ARG A 83 7.54 29.76 -13.95
N PHE A 84 8.57 30.44 -13.44
CA PHE A 84 8.46 31.18 -12.17
C PHE A 84 7.40 32.28 -12.26
N ARG A 85 7.38 33.06 -13.35
CA ARG A 85 6.39 34.11 -13.58
C ARG A 85 4.97 33.54 -13.66
N LEU A 86 4.80 32.40 -14.33
CA LEU A 86 3.52 31.70 -14.38
C LEU A 86 3.07 31.26 -12.96
N PHE A 87 3.98 30.71 -12.15
CA PHE A 87 3.67 30.29 -10.78
C PHE A 87 3.25 31.46 -9.91
N ASP A 88 3.99 32.57 -10.01
CA ASP A 88 3.68 33.81 -9.30
C ASP A 88 2.31 34.37 -9.73
N SER A 89 2.04 34.38 -11.04
CA SER A 89 0.76 34.86 -11.61
C SER A 89 -0.43 34.03 -11.16
N ILE A 90 -0.33 32.69 -11.22
CA ILE A 90 -1.39 31.79 -10.74
C ILE A 90 -1.60 31.96 -9.25
N SER A 91 -0.53 32.04 -8.46
CA SER A 91 -0.63 32.18 -7.00
C SER A 91 -1.28 33.50 -6.62
N HIS A 92 -0.83 34.61 -7.21
CA HIS A 92 -1.41 35.94 -7.00
C HIS A 92 -2.90 35.97 -7.38
N PHE A 93 -3.25 35.38 -8.52
CA PHE A 93 -4.64 35.26 -8.95
C PHE A 93 -5.50 34.49 -7.93
N LEU A 94 -5.06 33.31 -7.48
CA LEU A 94 -5.81 32.50 -6.52
C LEU A 94 -5.95 33.21 -5.17
N VAL A 95 -4.89 33.88 -4.69
CA VAL A 95 -4.92 34.66 -3.45
C VAL A 95 -5.90 35.83 -3.56
N ASN A 96 -5.92 36.56 -4.67
CA ASN A 96 -6.85 37.67 -4.88
C ASN A 96 -8.30 37.20 -5.05
N ALA A 97 -8.52 36.11 -5.78
CA ALA A 97 -9.83 35.46 -5.87
C ALA A 97 -10.34 35.05 -4.48
N ALA A 98 -9.45 34.50 -3.63
CA ALA A 98 -9.77 34.10 -2.26
C ALA A 98 -10.14 35.25 -1.31
N ARG A 99 -9.78 36.50 -1.65
CA ARG A 99 -10.23 37.70 -0.90
C ARG A 99 -11.70 38.01 -1.15
N SER A 100 -12.22 37.66 -2.32
CA SER A 100 -13.63 37.89 -2.68
C SER A 100 -14.53 36.80 -2.11
N GLN A 101 -14.06 35.55 -2.15
CA GLN A 101 -14.77 34.38 -1.63
C GLN A 101 -13.75 33.30 -1.24
N PRO A 102 -13.85 32.64 -0.07
CA PRO A 102 -12.94 31.57 0.29
C PRO A 102 -12.87 30.48 -0.79
N LEU A 103 -11.69 29.95 -1.07
CA LEU A 103 -11.49 28.94 -2.11
C LEU A 103 -11.16 27.58 -1.49
N MET A 104 -11.78 26.54 -2.03
CA MET A 104 -11.37 25.16 -1.79
C MET A 104 -11.01 24.52 -3.13
N LEU A 105 -9.72 24.24 -3.32
CA LEU A 105 -9.24 23.49 -4.47
C LEU A 105 -9.12 22.02 -4.11
N VAL A 106 -9.78 21.16 -4.88
CA VAL A 106 -9.61 19.70 -4.81
C VAL A 106 -8.73 19.27 -5.97
N LEU A 107 -7.59 18.67 -5.68
CA LEU A 107 -6.66 18.09 -6.65
C LEU A 107 -6.68 16.57 -6.50
N ASP A 108 -7.44 15.91 -7.37
CA ASP A 108 -7.61 14.46 -7.35
C ASP A 108 -6.43 13.75 -8.03
N ASP A 109 -6.08 12.57 -7.53
CA ASP A 109 -5.09 11.65 -8.09
C ASP A 109 -3.69 12.26 -8.28
N LEU A 110 -3.18 13.02 -7.29
CA LEU A 110 -1.89 13.72 -7.37
C LEU A 110 -0.69 12.81 -7.74
N HIS A 111 -0.79 11.49 -7.59
CA HIS A 111 0.21 10.53 -8.07
C HIS A 111 0.35 10.53 -9.59
N GLY A 112 -0.69 10.93 -10.32
CA GLY A 112 -0.69 11.13 -11.77
C GLY A 112 -0.30 12.54 -12.21
N ALA A 113 0.07 13.44 -11.31
CA ALA A 113 0.41 14.82 -11.66
C ALA A 113 1.78 14.91 -12.38
N ASP A 114 1.88 15.80 -13.36
CA ASP A 114 3.16 16.14 -13.96
C ASP A 114 4.07 16.90 -12.98
N LYS A 115 5.39 16.79 -13.16
CA LYS A 115 6.36 17.45 -12.26
C LYS A 115 6.13 18.97 -12.14
N PRO A 116 5.93 19.74 -13.22
CA PRO A 116 5.58 21.15 -13.11
C PRO A 116 4.32 21.44 -12.27
N SER A 117 3.26 20.63 -12.36
CA SER A 117 2.06 20.75 -11.50
C SER A 117 2.37 20.62 -10.01
N LEU A 118 3.26 19.69 -9.63
CA LEU A 118 3.68 19.50 -8.23
C LEU A 118 4.56 20.64 -7.73
N LEU A 119 5.43 21.18 -8.60
CA LEU A 119 6.23 22.37 -8.27
C LEU A 119 5.37 23.62 -8.06
N LEU A 120 4.27 23.75 -8.81
CA LEU A 120 3.29 24.82 -8.58
C LEU A 120 2.58 24.65 -7.23
N LEU A 121 2.23 23.42 -6.84
CA LEU A 121 1.67 23.13 -5.51
C LEU A 121 2.66 23.55 -4.41
N GLU A 122 3.93 23.18 -4.54
CA GLU A 122 5.00 23.55 -3.61
C GLU A 122 5.18 25.06 -3.51
N PHE A 123 5.16 25.75 -4.66
CA PHE A 123 5.26 27.21 -4.72
C PHE A 123 4.09 27.90 -4.00
N LEU A 124 2.86 27.46 -4.29
CA LEU A 124 1.64 28.02 -3.70
C LEU A 124 1.55 27.73 -2.19
N ALA A 125 2.03 26.58 -1.73
CA ALA A 125 2.00 26.19 -0.32
C ALA A 125 2.66 27.24 0.60
N GLY A 126 3.71 27.92 0.11
CA GLY A 126 4.37 29.01 0.83
C GLY A 126 3.52 30.27 1.03
N GLN A 127 2.40 30.42 0.30
CA GLN A 127 1.51 31.59 0.36
C GLN A 127 0.14 31.28 1.02
N LEU A 128 -0.12 30.03 1.40
CA LEU A 128 -1.40 29.60 1.95
C LEU A 128 -1.67 30.12 3.37
N SER A 129 -0.63 30.36 4.17
CA SER A 129 -0.78 30.71 5.59
C SER A 129 -1.58 31.99 5.84
N ASP A 130 -1.51 32.93 4.91
CA ASP A 130 -2.15 34.25 5.04
C ASP A 130 -3.34 34.42 4.08
N SER A 131 -3.87 33.31 3.54
CA SER A 131 -4.88 33.31 2.49
C SER A 131 -6.09 32.45 2.85
N ASN A 132 -7.28 32.80 2.35
CA ASN A 132 -8.51 32.00 2.53
C ASN A 132 -8.59 30.86 1.49
N ILE A 133 -7.52 30.07 1.39
CA ILE A 133 -7.40 28.98 0.43
C ILE A 133 -7.18 27.67 1.18
N MET A 134 -8.02 26.68 0.91
CA MET A 134 -7.79 25.29 1.29
C MET A 134 -7.48 24.47 0.03
N ILE A 135 -6.41 23.67 0.09
CA ILE A 135 -6.10 22.69 -0.96
C ILE A 135 -6.25 21.29 -0.37
N LEU A 136 -7.09 20.48 -1.00
CA LEU A 136 -7.27 19.07 -0.70
C LEU A 136 -6.66 18.26 -1.84
N GLY A 137 -5.53 17.61 -1.58
CA GLY A 137 -4.90 16.67 -2.52
C GLY A 137 -5.27 15.24 -2.17
N THR A 138 -5.76 14.46 -3.13
CA THR A 138 -5.84 12.99 -2.99
C THR A 138 -4.61 12.35 -3.61
N TYR A 139 -4.08 11.30 -2.99
CA TYR A 139 -2.90 10.59 -3.47
C TYR A 139 -3.07 9.11 -3.18
N LEU A 140 -3.03 8.29 -4.23
CA LEU A 140 -3.15 6.85 -4.09
C LEU A 140 -1.76 6.22 -4.07
N ASN A 141 -1.36 5.74 -2.89
CA ASN A 141 -0.08 5.06 -2.71
C ASN A 141 -0.33 3.56 -2.52
N ILE A 142 -0.40 2.83 -3.63
CA ILE A 142 -0.53 1.37 -3.61
C ILE A 142 0.88 0.75 -3.58
N SER A 143 1.09 -0.23 -2.71
CA SER A 143 2.30 -1.05 -2.75
C SER A 143 2.26 -1.94 -3.99
N GLY A 144 3.24 -1.80 -4.89
CA GLY A 144 3.39 -2.69 -6.04
C GLY A 144 3.48 -4.16 -5.61
N ASP A 145 4.13 -4.42 -4.48
CA ASP A 145 4.25 -5.76 -3.91
C ASP A 145 2.91 -6.33 -3.43
N ARG A 146 1.98 -5.51 -2.90
CA ARG A 146 0.62 -6.00 -2.57
C ARG A 146 -0.09 -6.53 -3.81
N ILE A 147 0.02 -5.84 -4.93
CA ILE A 147 -0.57 -6.27 -6.21
C ILE A 147 0.09 -7.54 -6.73
N LEU A 148 1.42 -7.64 -6.65
CA LEU A 148 2.14 -8.86 -7.01
C LEU A 148 1.74 -10.05 -6.11
N GLY A 149 1.49 -9.81 -4.82
CA GLY A 149 0.97 -10.78 -3.87
C GLY A 149 -0.40 -11.33 -4.29
N LEU A 150 -1.35 -10.44 -4.59
CA LEU A 150 -2.69 -10.79 -5.06
C LEU A 150 -2.67 -11.57 -6.40
N LEU A 151 -1.81 -11.17 -7.34
CA LEU A 151 -1.64 -11.87 -8.61
C LEU A 151 -1.05 -13.27 -8.39
N ALA A 152 0.00 -13.38 -7.58
CA ALA A 152 0.61 -14.67 -7.25
C ALA A 152 -0.38 -15.60 -6.55
N GLN A 153 -1.21 -15.08 -5.63
CA GLN A 153 -2.30 -15.83 -4.99
C GLN A 153 -3.30 -16.34 -6.03
N THR A 154 -3.77 -15.46 -6.93
CA THR A 154 -4.70 -15.83 -8.01
C THR A 154 -4.13 -16.91 -8.92
N MET A 155 -2.81 -16.93 -9.11
CA MET A 155 -2.09 -17.95 -9.87
C MET A 155 -1.81 -19.24 -9.07
N GLY A 156 -2.26 -19.34 -7.82
CA GLY A 156 -2.03 -20.48 -6.93
C GLY A 156 -0.60 -20.56 -6.36
N LYS A 157 0.22 -19.52 -6.53
CA LYS A 157 1.62 -19.47 -6.09
C LYS A 157 1.72 -18.86 -4.69
N LEU A 158 1.12 -19.52 -3.70
CA LEU A 158 0.92 -18.98 -2.35
C LEU A 158 2.22 -18.63 -1.61
N ASP A 159 3.31 -19.38 -1.80
CA ASP A 159 4.60 -19.06 -1.16
C ASP A 159 5.29 -17.83 -1.81
N GLN A 160 5.07 -17.58 -3.10
CA GLN A 160 5.51 -16.34 -3.76
C GLN A 160 4.62 -15.16 -3.34
N ALA A 161 3.31 -15.38 -3.24
CA ALA A 161 2.38 -14.38 -2.73
C ALA A 161 2.77 -13.92 -1.33
N MET A 162 3.13 -14.85 -0.44
CA MET A 162 3.64 -14.56 0.89
C MET A 162 4.83 -13.60 0.85
N ALA A 163 5.86 -13.90 0.04
CA ALA A 163 7.06 -13.05 -0.05
C ALA A 163 6.70 -11.61 -0.47
N HIS A 164 5.84 -11.46 -1.48
CA HIS A 164 5.37 -10.14 -1.92
C HIS A 164 4.57 -9.41 -0.83
N PHE A 165 3.72 -10.10 -0.07
CA PHE A 165 3.01 -9.45 1.04
C PHE A 165 3.95 -9.01 2.17
N GLU A 166 5.02 -9.77 2.48
CA GLU A 166 6.05 -9.33 3.45
C GLU A 166 6.75 -8.05 3.00
N ASP A 167 7.15 -7.99 1.73
CA ASP A 167 7.80 -6.81 1.15
C ASP A 167 6.84 -5.59 1.19
N ALA A 168 5.56 -5.83 0.90
CA ALA A 168 4.51 -4.81 0.99
C ALA A 168 4.33 -4.28 2.42
N LEU A 169 4.32 -5.16 3.44
CA LEU A 169 4.24 -4.77 4.85
C LEU A 169 5.46 -3.93 5.25
N ALA A 170 6.66 -4.38 4.90
CA ALA A 170 7.90 -3.66 5.20
C ALA A 170 7.90 -2.26 4.58
N PHE A 171 7.43 -2.12 3.34
CA PHE A 171 7.24 -0.83 2.69
C PHE A 171 6.23 0.05 3.45
N CYS A 172 5.04 -0.49 3.76
CA CYS A 172 3.98 0.26 4.41
C CYS A 172 4.39 0.78 5.81
N HIS A 173 5.06 -0.05 6.60
CA HIS A 173 5.60 0.36 7.90
C HIS A 173 6.64 1.48 7.77
N LYS A 174 7.51 1.41 6.77
CA LYS A 174 8.53 2.44 6.52
C LYS A 174 7.94 3.74 5.97
N ALA A 175 6.95 3.64 5.08
CA ALA A 175 6.32 4.78 4.43
C ALA A 175 5.27 5.47 5.33
N GLY A 176 4.83 4.84 6.43
CA GLY A 176 3.78 5.36 7.31
C GLY A 176 2.39 5.37 6.66
N ASN A 177 2.20 4.62 5.58
CA ASN A 177 0.95 4.59 4.83
C ASN A 177 -0.06 3.65 5.49
N ARG A 178 -0.78 4.16 6.49
CA ARG A 178 -1.73 3.39 7.30
C ARG A 178 -2.88 2.77 6.47
N PRO A 179 -3.52 3.48 5.52
CA PRO A 179 -4.56 2.87 4.69
C PRO A 179 -4.07 1.66 3.89
N GLU A 180 -2.91 1.77 3.24
CA GLU A 180 -2.35 0.65 2.46
C GLU A 180 -1.87 -0.49 3.35
N LEU A 181 -1.34 -0.19 4.54
CA LEU A 181 -1.02 -1.20 5.54
C LEU A 181 -2.26 -2.03 5.89
N ALA A 182 -3.40 -1.38 6.17
CA ALA A 182 -4.63 -2.08 6.52
C ALA A 182 -5.14 -3.02 5.42
N TRP A 183 -5.05 -2.60 4.14
CA TRP A 183 -5.39 -3.44 3.00
C TRP A 183 -4.41 -4.60 2.83
N THR A 184 -3.11 -4.33 2.95
CA THR A 184 -2.05 -5.35 2.86
C THR A 184 -2.25 -6.43 3.92
N CYS A 185 -2.49 -6.03 5.18
CA CYS A 185 -2.73 -6.98 6.27
C CYS A 185 -3.99 -7.84 6.00
N TYR A 186 -5.08 -7.24 5.51
CA TYR A 186 -6.30 -7.99 5.17
C TYR A 186 -6.07 -9.00 4.06
N ASP A 187 -5.50 -8.58 2.93
CA ASP A 187 -5.28 -9.45 1.77
C ASP A 187 -4.29 -10.56 2.09
N TYR A 188 -3.24 -10.24 2.86
CA TYR A 188 -2.26 -11.23 3.29
C TYR A 188 -2.89 -12.25 4.25
N ALA A 189 -3.70 -11.81 5.21
CA ALA A 189 -4.43 -12.72 6.09
C ALA A 189 -5.35 -13.65 5.31
N ALA A 190 -6.09 -13.14 4.31
CA ALA A 190 -6.93 -13.95 3.45
C ALA A 190 -6.14 -15.05 2.73
N MET A 191 -4.95 -14.70 2.18
CA MET A 191 -4.06 -15.66 1.54
C MET A 191 -3.51 -16.70 2.52
N LEU A 192 -3.13 -16.31 3.73
CA LEU A 192 -2.66 -17.24 4.76
C LEU A 192 -3.74 -18.24 5.20
N ILE A 193 -4.99 -17.78 5.31
CA ILE A 193 -6.15 -18.65 5.60
C ILE A 193 -6.35 -19.66 4.46
N GLU A 194 -6.20 -19.24 3.20
CA GLU A 194 -6.25 -20.14 2.04
C GLU A 194 -5.10 -21.16 2.05
N ARG A 195 -3.89 -20.72 2.41
CA ARG A 195 -2.69 -21.58 2.46
C ARG A 195 -2.74 -22.62 3.57
N ASN A 196 -3.32 -22.26 4.73
CA ASN A 196 -3.60 -23.13 5.87
C ASN A 196 -2.43 -24.04 6.30
N LYS A 197 -1.19 -23.55 6.24
CA LYS A 197 -0.02 -24.26 6.80
C LYS A 197 0.12 -23.96 8.30
N ALA A 198 0.98 -24.73 8.97
CA ALA A 198 1.30 -24.51 10.37
C ALA A 198 1.84 -23.08 10.60
N GLY A 199 1.21 -22.35 11.52
CA GLY A 199 1.54 -20.95 11.85
C GLY A 199 0.78 -19.89 11.03
N ASP A 200 0.16 -20.25 9.91
CA ASP A 200 -0.54 -19.30 9.04
C ASP A 200 -1.76 -18.68 9.73
N LEU A 201 -2.57 -19.50 10.41
CA LEU A 201 -3.77 -19.01 11.10
C LEU A 201 -3.44 -18.03 12.23
N ALA A 202 -2.39 -18.30 13.01
CA ALA A 202 -1.96 -17.39 14.08
C ALA A 202 -1.56 -16.02 13.49
N LYS A 203 -0.74 -16.05 12.44
CA LYS A 203 -0.33 -14.82 11.74
C LYS A 203 -1.49 -14.09 11.06
N ALA A 204 -2.41 -14.82 10.46
CA ALA A 204 -3.60 -14.25 9.83
C ALA A 204 -4.46 -13.50 10.85
N VAL A 205 -4.64 -14.05 12.06
CA VAL A 205 -5.38 -13.40 13.15
C VAL A 205 -4.69 -12.10 13.57
N ASP A 206 -3.36 -12.10 13.74
CA ASP A 206 -2.61 -10.89 14.10
C ASP A 206 -2.76 -9.79 13.03
N LEU A 207 -2.66 -10.16 11.75
CA LEU A 207 -2.85 -9.25 10.62
C LEU A 207 -4.30 -8.71 10.54
N LEU A 208 -5.31 -9.54 10.81
CA LEU A 208 -6.71 -9.11 10.82
C LEU A 208 -6.99 -8.14 11.98
N ASN A 209 -6.39 -8.35 13.15
CA ASN A 209 -6.48 -7.42 14.27
C ASN A 209 -5.87 -6.06 13.89
N GLU A 210 -4.70 -6.04 13.26
CA GLU A 210 -4.06 -4.81 12.80
C GLU A 210 -4.90 -4.10 11.73
N SER A 211 -5.38 -4.83 10.72
CA SER A 211 -6.27 -4.31 9.68
C SER A 211 -7.57 -3.73 10.28
N GLY A 212 -8.19 -4.45 11.22
CA GLY A 212 -9.40 -4.03 11.92
C GLY A 212 -9.20 -2.76 12.74
N SER A 213 -8.10 -2.66 13.49
CA SER A 213 -7.77 -1.48 14.29
C SER A 213 -7.59 -0.24 13.40
N ILE A 214 -6.73 -0.35 12.38
CA ILE A 214 -6.45 0.79 11.48
C ILE A 214 -7.71 1.21 10.72
N SER A 215 -8.45 0.26 10.16
CA SER A 215 -9.65 0.57 9.38
C SER A 215 -10.75 1.21 10.24
N SER A 216 -10.91 0.80 11.50
CA SER A 216 -11.83 1.44 12.44
C SER A 216 -11.41 2.87 12.80
N GLU A 217 -10.13 3.09 13.09
CA GLU A 217 -9.61 4.42 13.43
C GLU A 217 -9.72 5.41 12.26
N LEU A 218 -9.55 4.94 11.04
CA LEU A 218 -9.61 5.75 9.82
C LEU A 218 -11.02 5.85 9.21
N GLY A 219 -12.04 5.22 9.81
CA GLY A 219 -13.41 5.24 9.29
C GLY A 219 -13.62 4.44 8.00
N MET A 220 -12.71 3.51 7.67
CA MET A 220 -12.78 2.63 6.49
C MET A 220 -13.80 1.50 6.71
N SER A 221 -15.07 1.87 6.88
CA SER A 221 -16.18 0.98 7.27
C SER A 221 -16.28 -0.31 6.44
N PRO A 222 -16.12 -0.29 5.09
CA PRO A 222 -16.17 -1.53 4.31
C PRO A 222 -15.05 -2.51 4.64
N LEU A 223 -13.82 -2.02 4.88
CA LEU A 223 -12.69 -2.87 5.22
C LEU A 223 -12.83 -3.41 6.64
N SER A 224 -13.24 -2.57 7.60
CA SER A 224 -13.49 -3.00 8.98
C SER A 224 -14.50 -4.15 9.05
N ALA A 225 -15.62 -4.02 8.32
CA ALA A 225 -16.63 -5.08 8.26
C ALA A 225 -16.10 -6.37 7.60
N ARG A 226 -15.29 -6.25 6.53
CA ARG A 226 -14.66 -7.41 5.87
C ARG A 226 -13.67 -8.12 6.79
N SER A 227 -12.84 -7.38 7.51
CA SER A 227 -11.86 -7.93 8.44
C SER A 227 -12.53 -8.70 9.57
N ALA A 228 -13.63 -8.19 10.13
CA ALA A 228 -14.42 -8.90 11.15
C ALA A 228 -14.99 -10.23 10.63
N VAL A 229 -15.60 -10.23 9.43
CA VAL A 229 -16.13 -11.46 8.81
C VAL A 229 -15.03 -12.48 8.53
N LEU A 230 -13.86 -12.03 8.10
CA LEU A 230 -12.74 -12.91 7.81
C LEU A 230 -12.10 -13.47 9.09
N GLN A 231 -12.14 -12.73 10.19
CA GLN A 231 -11.70 -13.19 11.51
C GLN A 231 -12.58 -14.32 12.04
N GLU A 232 -13.90 -14.18 11.97
CA GLU A 232 -14.84 -15.26 12.33
C GLU A 232 -14.58 -16.52 11.49
N LYS A 233 -14.28 -16.35 10.19
CA LYS A 233 -13.90 -17.47 9.33
C LYS A 233 -12.60 -18.12 9.80
N ALA A 234 -11.55 -17.35 10.09
CA ALA A 234 -10.27 -17.87 10.55
C ALA A 234 -10.42 -18.73 11.82
N GLU A 235 -11.26 -18.31 12.77
CA GLU A 235 -11.56 -19.06 14.00
C GLU A 235 -12.29 -20.38 13.75
N SER A 236 -13.05 -20.48 12.65
CA SER A 236 -13.79 -21.68 12.26
C SER A 236 -12.97 -22.68 11.43
N VAL A 237 -11.81 -22.29 10.92
CA VAL A 237 -10.97 -23.16 10.09
C VAL A 237 -10.25 -24.18 10.99
N PRO A 238 -10.44 -25.49 10.78
CA PRO A 238 -9.65 -26.48 11.49
C PRO A 238 -8.18 -26.33 11.09
N VAL A 239 -7.32 -26.04 12.07
CA VAL A 239 -5.87 -25.99 11.90
C VAL A 239 -5.43 -27.32 11.31
N GLN A 240 -4.86 -27.32 10.10
CA GLN A 240 -4.20 -28.50 9.57
C GLN A 240 -2.99 -28.80 10.45
N THR A 241 -3.16 -29.77 11.35
CA THR A 241 -2.01 -30.39 12.01
C THR A 241 -1.33 -31.20 10.90
N PRO A 242 -0.04 -30.98 10.60
CA PRO A 242 0.62 -31.75 9.55
C PRO A 242 0.43 -33.25 9.83
N GLU A 243 -0.29 -33.93 8.93
CA GLU A 243 -0.52 -35.38 9.01
C GLU A 243 0.79 -36.08 8.67
N PHE A 244 1.62 -36.27 9.69
CA PHE A 244 2.80 -37.11 9.52
C PHE A 244 2.39 -38.58 9.55
N PRO A 245 3.03 -39.43 8.71
CA PRO A 245 2.75 -40.85 8.64
C PRO A 245 2.76 -41.52 10.02
N ASP A 246 1.79 -42.40 10.26
CA ASP A 246 1.67 -43.21 11.48
C ASP A 246 1.56 -42.39 12.79
N GLY A 247 1.03 -41.16 12.72
CA GLY A 247 0.73 -40.33 13.89
C GLY A 247 1.97 -39.72 14.56
N LEU A 248 3.04 -39.55 13.79
CA LEU A 248 4.23 -38.85 14.25
C LEU A 248 3.91 -37.38 14.53
N THR A 249 4.53 -36.83 15.56
CA THR A 249 4.51 -35.40 15.84
C THR A 249 5.62 -34.69 15.07
N GLN A 250 5.51 -33.37 14.89
CA GLN A 250 6.57 -32.58 14.27
C GLN A 250 7.95 -32.83 14.91
N ARG A 251 7.99 -32.92 16.24
CA ARG A 251 9.24 -33.18 16.97
C ARG A 251 9.80 -34.58 16.73
N GLU A 252 8.93 -35.57 16.57
CA GLU A 252 9.34 -36.93 16.23
C GLU A 252 9.85 -37.02 14.78
N VAL A 253 9.31 -36.21 13.87
CA VAL A 253 9.80 -36.10 12.48
C VAL A 253 11.17 -35.43 12.41
N GLU A 254 11.42 -34.37 13.18
CA GLU A 254 12.76 -33.78 13.30
C GLU A 254 13.78 -34.82 13.79
N VAL A 255 13.43 -35.60 14.81
CA VAL A 255 14.31 -36.64 15.35
C VAL A 255 14.52 -37.77 14.34
N ILE A 256 13.48 -38.29 13.67
CA ILE A 256 13.62 -39.41 12.72
C ILE A 256 14.42 -39.02 11.46
N ARG A 257 14.37 -37.74 11.05
CA ARG A 257 15.22 -37.20 9.97
C ARG A 257 16.70 -37.25 10.34
N LEU A 258 17.04 -36.84 11.55
CA LEU A 258 18.42 -36.88 12.02
C LEU A 258 18.91 -38.32 12.28
N ILE A 259 18.00 -39.23 12.66
CA ILE A 259 18.29 -40.67 12.67
C ILE A 259 18.63 -41.16 11.26
N ALA A 260 17.86 -40.78 10.25
CA ALA A 260 18.10 -41.14 8.85
C ALA A 260 19.42 -40.53 8.31
N ALA A 261 19.80 -39.35 8.78
CA ALA A 261 21.09 -38.71 8.51
C ALA A 261 22.29 -39.36 9.26
N GLY A 262 22.06 -40.42 10.05
CA GLY A 262 23.11 -41.15 10.75
C GLY A 262 23.64 -40.46 12.02
N ARG A 263 23.01 -39.39 12.49
CA ARG A 263 23.39 -38.72 13.75
C ARG A 263 23.19 -39.67 14.93
N THR A 264 23.95 -39.50 16.01
CA THR A 264 23.79 -40.21 17.30
C THR A 264 22.80 -39.47 18.21
N ASN A 265 22.29 -40.12 19.27
CA ASN A 265 21.38 -39.45 20.22
C ASN A 265 22.01 -38.22 20.90
N ARG A 266 23.34 -38.17 21.01
CA ARG A 266 24.05 -37.01 21.54
C ARG A 266 24.09 -35.86 20.55
N GLU A 267 24.43 -36.14 19.29
CA GLU A 267 24.43 -35.11 18.23
C GLU A 267 23.02 -34.56 17.98
N ILE A 268 22.00 -35.42 18.00
CA ILE A 268 20.60 -34.98 17.90
C ILE A 268 20.22 -34.08 19.07
N ALA A 269 20.67 -34.41 20.29
CA ALA A 269 20.41 -33.61 21.48
C ALA A 269 21.06 -32.23 21.39
N GLU A 270 22.29 -32.17 20.87
CA GLU A 270 23.04 -30.93 20.65
C GLU A 270 22.38 -30.09 19.54
N GLU A 271 22.02 -30.69 18.42
CA GLU A 271 21.40 -30.02 17.27
C GLU A 271 19.98 -29.50 17.57
N LEU A 272 19.19 -30.28 18.30
CA LEU A 272 17.82 -29.91 18.67
C LEU A 272 17.71 -29.18 20.02
N ILE A 273 18.85 -28.91 20.69
CA ILE A 273 18.95 -28.21 21.98
C ILE A 273 18.03 -28.82 23.04
N ILE A 274 18.14 -30.14 23.26
CA ILE A 274 17.38 -30.90 24.26
C ILE A 274 18.26 -31.93 24.98
N SER A 275 17.78 -32.53 26.06
CA SER A 275 18.55 -33.56 26.77
C SER A 275 18.64 -34.87 25.98
N VAL A 276 19.74 -35.62 26.13
CA VAL A 276 19.90 -36.96 25.53
C VAL A 276 18.80 -37.93 25.99
N ARG A 277 18.30 -37.77 27.22
CA ARG A 277 17.15 -38.52 27.76
C ARG A 277 15.87 -38.22 26.99
N THR A 278 15.65 -36.95 26.63
CA THR A 278 14.50 -36.51 25.82
C THR A 278 14.59 -37.12 24.42
N VAL A 279 15.77 -37.10 23.79
CA VAL A 279 15.98 -37.77 22.49
C VAL A 279 15.69 -39.26 22.57
N THR A 280 16.17 -39.94 23.62
CA THR A 280 15.92 -41.38 23.82
C THR A 280 14.42 -41.68 23.95
N THR A 281 13.68 -40.79 24.61
CA THR A 281 12.22 -40.89 24.73
C THR A 281 11.54 -40.73 23.36
N HIS A 282 11.95 -39.72 22.57
CA HIS A 282 11.44 -39.54 21.22
C HIS A 282 11.76 -40.72 20.30
N VAL A 283 12.98 -41.27 20.37
CA VAL A 283 13.36 -42.48 19.61
C VAL A 283 12.46 -43.66 19.99
N GLY A 284 12.20 -43.89 21.28
CA GLY A 284 11.28 -44.94 21.72
C GLY A 284 9.85 -44.76 21.19
N ASN A 285 9.34 -43.53 21.23
CA ASN A 285 8.01 -43.23 20.69
C ASN A 285 7.94 -43.40 19.17
N ILE A 286 9.00 -42.99 18.46
CA ILE A 286 9.12 -43.18 17.01
C ILE A 286 9.04 -44.67 16.67
N LEU A 287 9.86 -45.52 17.30
CA LEU A 287 9.86 -46.97 17.06
C LEU A 287 8.48 -47.58 17.30
N ASN A 288 7.80 -47.18 18.39
CA ASN A 288 6.45 -47.65 18.69
C ASN A 288 5.42 -47.22 17.65
N LYS A 289 5.51 -45.98 17.15
CA LYS A 289 4.55 -45.42 16.18
C LYS A 289 4.77 -45.95 14.77
N THR A 290 6.02 -46.08 14.33
CA THR A 290 6.36 -46.54 12.97
C THR A 290 6.42 -48.06 12.83
N GLY A 291 6.36 -48.79 13.96
CA GLY A 291 6.51 -50.24 13.99
C GLY A 291 7.93 -50.75 13.74
N ALA A 292 8.92 -49.85 13.70
CA ALA A 292 10.32 -50.20 13.51
C ALA A 292 10.88 -50.90 14.77
N ALA A 293 11.56 -52.03 14.60
CA ALA A 293 12.15 -52.78 15.71
C ALA A 293 13.44 -52.14 16.25
N ASN A 294 14.11 -51.31 15.45
CA ASN A 294 15.39 -50.69 15.82
C ASN A 294 15.65 -49.37 15.06
N ARG A 295 16.68 -48.64 15.48
CA ARG A 295 17.10 -47.36 14.91
C ARG A 295 17.33 -47.43 13.39
N THR A 296 17.90 -48.53 12.91
CA THR A 296 18.20 -48.73 11.48
C THR A 296 16.92 -48.87 10.68
N GLU A 297 15.94 -49.62 11.19
CA GLU A 297 14.61 -49.72 10.58
C GLU A 297 13.85 -48.39 10.61
N ALA A 298 14.01 -47.58 11.65
CA ALA A 298 13.44 -46.22 11.67
C ALA A 298 14.07 -45.30 10.62
N ALA A 299 15.38 -45.42 10.39
CA ALA A 299 16.07 -44.70 9.30
C ALA A 299 15.54 -45.13 7.93
N ILE A 300 15.38 -46.44 7.70
CA ILE A 300 14.81 -46.99 6.46
C ILE A 300 13.37 -46.52 6.27
N TYR A 301 12.55 -46.55 7.32
CA TYR A 301 11.17 -46.06 7.30
C TYR A 301 11.10 -44.59 6.86
N ALA A 302 11.98 -43.74 7.41
CA ALA A 302 12.02 -42.33 7.03
C ALA A 302 12.34 -42.14 5.54
N SER A 303 13.26 -42.93 4.98
CA SER A 303 13.56 -42.92 3.54
C SER A 303 12.42 -43.46 2.68
N GLN A 304 11.68 -44.47 3.15
CA GLN A 304 10.55 -45.07 2.41
C GLN A 304 9.30 -44.20 2.38
N ARG A 305 9.11 -43.35 3.40
CA ARG A 305 7.96 -42.44 3.51
C ARG A 305 8.27 -41.01 3.07
N ASP A 306 9.37 -40.81 2.33
CA ASP A 306 9.86 -39.49 1.85
C ASP A 306 9.99 -38.43 2.97
N LEU A 307 10.28 -38.87 4.20
CA LEU A 307 10.47 -37.97 5.34
C LEU A 307 11.86 -37.32 5.35
N VAL A 308 12.79 -37.82 4.51
CA VAL A 308 14.14 -37.30 4.37
C VAL A 308 14.16 -36.29 3.23
N SER A 309 14.35 -35.00 3.54
CA SER A 309 14.60 -34.00 2.51
C SER A 309 15.94 -34.30 1.83
N PRO A 310 16.10 -34.10 0.51
CA PRO A 310 17.40 -34.21 -0.14
C PRO A 310 18.31 -33.13 0.43
N ASN A 311 19.36 -33.55 1.16
CA ASN A 311 20.32 -32.65 1.80
C ASN A 311 20.84 -31.60 0.80
N SER A 312 20.52 -30.32 1.05
CA SER A 312 21.50 -29.26 0.92
C SER A 312 22.53 -29.47 2.03
N ASP A 313 23.68 -30.06 1.69
CA ASP A 313 24.99 -29.61 2.14
C ASP A 313 26.07 -30.51 1.53
N GLY A 314 26.87 -29.89 0.66
CA GLY A 314 28.20 -30.37 0.37
C GLY A 314 29.13 -30.00 1.52
N ASP A 315 29.92 -30.97 1.97
CA ASP A 315 31.35 -30.73 2.19
C ASP A 315 32.09 -32.08 2.27
N ARG A 316 32.77 -32.43 1.17
CA ARG A 316 33.96 -33.27 1.10
C ARG A 316 34.78 -32.86 -0.11
#